data_AF-A0A1F4QNT3-F1
#
_entry.id   AF-A0A1F4QNT3-F1
#
_cell.length_a   1.000
_cell.length_b   1.000
_cell.length_c   1.000
_cell.angle_alpha   90.00
_cell.angle_beta   90.00
_cell.angle_gamma   90.00
#
_symmetry.space_group_name_H-M   'P 1'
#
loop_
_entity.id
_entity.type
_entity.pdbx_description
1 polymer ?
#
loop_
_entity_poly.entity_id
_entity_poly.type
_entity_poly.pdbx_seq_one_letter_code
_entity_poly.pdbx_strand_id
1 'polypeptide(L)'
;MACRLLLDDVKKAEVSLRYSFELLSQLESVISKYLKKNINFDELQAEVGYLHEEFQAELKYQRDTHRGLFLKDITDPLGELAGQLEVSWGLFIYGHKDYCRQYLYLKPYIKICLKKIQQCKSHIQINKQEILREKQAILLKKNLWKTIKPDFQNVHKQLQLLITKEATREQISDWAVKWILADNYGDKQEHVWKILKKIAGASLKKSPTEYVYSEENFREWIKELEQSV
;
A
#
# COMPACT_ATOMS: atom_id res chain seq x y z
N MET A 1 1.56 -6.56 -16.75
CA MET A 1 0.33 -5.76 -16.54
C MET A 1 -0.35 -6.08 -15.20
N ALA A 2 -0.61 -7.35 -14.87
CA ALA A 2 -1.26 -7.77 -13.62
C ALA A 2 -0.59 -7.29 -12.31
N CYS A 3 0.74 -7.41 -12.16
CA CYS A 3 1.43 -6.94 -10.95
C CYS A 3 1.38 -5.41 -10.75
N ARG A 4 1.20 -4.61 -11.81
CA ARG A 4 1.08 -3.15 -11.71
C ARG A 4 -0.28 -2.78 -11.15
N LEU A 5 -1.35 -3.40 -11.67
CA LEU A 5 -2.72 -3.23 -11.17
C LEU A 5 -2.83 -3.62 -9.69
N LEU A 6 -2.27 -4.77 -9.32
CA LEU A 6 -2.24 -5.21 -7.90
C LEU A 6 -1.50 -4.23 -6.98
N LEU A 7 -0.39 -3.64 -7.45
CA LEU A 7 0.40 -2.70 -6.66
C LEU A 7 -0.31 -1.34 -6.51
N ASP A 8 -1.04 -0.92 -7.54
CA ASP A 8 -1.85 0.31 -7.49
C ASP A 8 -3.05 0.13 -6.56
N ASP A 9 -3.68 -1.04 -6.56
CA ASP A 9 -4.73 -1.34 -5.60
C ASP A 9 -4.16 -1.33 -4.16
N VAL A 10 -3.02 -2.00 -3.92
CA VAL A 10 -2.32 -2.00 -2.62
C VAL A 10 -2.07 -0.58 -2.10
N LYS A 11 -1.63 0.34 -2.97
CA LYS A 11 -1.43 1.75 -2.60
C LYS A 11 -2.73 2.43 -2.20
N LYS A 12 -3.84 2.15 -2.89
CA LYS A 12 -5.16 2.75 -2.55
C LYS A 12 -5.62 2.35 -1.15
N ALA A 13 -5.46 1.09 -0.74
CA ALA A 13 -5.77 0.75 0.67
C ALA A 13 -4.80 1.39 1.66
N GLU A 14 -3.51 1.49 1.32
CA GLU A 14 -2.54 2.13 2.22
C GLU A 14 -2.96 3.58 2.53
N VAL A 15 -3.47 4.30 1.52
CA VAL A 15 -4.03 5.65 1.66
C VAL A 15 -5.31 5.65 2.52
N SER A 16 -6.29 4.79 2.21
CA SER A 16 -7.56 4.73 2.95
C SER A 16 -7.36 4.33 4.42
N LEU A 17 -6.49 3.36 4.72
CA LEU A 17 -6.15 2.97 6.10
C LEU A 17 -5.50 4.13 6.86
N ARG A 18 -4.60 4.88 6.21
CA ARG A 18 -3.95 6.04 6.81
C ARG A 18 -4.98 7.11 7.15
N TYR A 19 -5.88 7.42 6.22
CA TYR A 19 -6.93 8.41 6.43
C TYR A 19 -7.89 7.99 7.54
N SER A 20 -8.35 6.74 7.52
CA SER A 20 -9.19 6.16 8.58
C SER A 20 -8.54 6.24 9.97
N PHE A 21 -7.24 5.96 10.06
CA PHE A 21 -6.49 6.07 11.32
C PHE A 21 -6.40 7.51 11.82
N GLU A 22 -6.24 8.46 10.90
CA GLU A 22 -6.18 9.88 11.20
C GLU A 22 -7.52 10.39 11.75
N LEU A 23 -8.63 10.08 11.10
CA LEU A 23 -9.98 10.42 11.58
C LEU A 23 -10.24 9.85 12.98
N LEU A 24 -9.91 8.57 13.21
CA LEU A 24 -10.02 7.94 14.53
C LEU A 24 -9.15 8.62 15.59
N SER A 25 -7.98 9.13 15.20
CA SER A 25 -7.07 9.84 16.10
C SER A 25 -7.55 11.26 16.41
N GLN A 26 -8.14 11.95 15.44
CA GLN A 26 -8.78 13.24 15.65
C GLN A 26 -9.97 13.11 16.60
N LEU A 27 -10.86 12.14 16.37
CA LEU A 27 -12.01 11.87 17.26
C LEU A 27 -11.57 11.56 18.69
N GLU A 28 -10.57 10.69 18.86
CA GLU A 28 -10.01 10.39 20.17
C GLU A 28 -9.42 11.63 20.86
N SER A 29 -8.74 12.47 20.10
CA SER A 29 -8.14 13.72 20.59
C SER A 29 -9.22 14.70 21.07
N VAL A 30 -10.27 14.91 20.28
CA VAL A 30 -11.41 15.77 20.62
C VAL A 30 -12.09 15.29 21.91
N ILE A 31 -12.43 13.99 21.98
CA ILE A 31 -13.02 13.40 23.18
C ILE A 31 -12.08 13.57 24.39
N SER A 32 -10.78 13.34 24.21
CA SER A 32 -9.80 13.48 25.28
C SER A 32 -9.65 14.91 25.78
N LYS A 33 -9.70 15.91 24.89
CA LYS A 33 -9.69 17.33 25.26
C LYS A 33 -10.92 17.69 26.09
N TYR A 34 -12.09 17.20 25.68
CA TYR A 34 -13.33 17.43 26.43
C TYR A 34 -13.27 16.80 27.82
N LEU A 35 -12.82 15.55 27.93
CA LEU A 35 -12.65 14.86 29.20
C LEU A 35 -11.67 15.57 30.15
N LYS A 36 -10.64 16.23 29.60
CA LYS A 36 -9.68 17.05 30.33
C LYS A 36 -10.16 18.47 30.63
N LYS A 37 -11.38 18.83 30.20
CA LYS A 37 -11.97 20.18 30.30
C LYS A 37 -11.18 21.25 29.56
N ASN A 38 -10.45 20.85 28.52
CA ASN A 38 -9.71 21.77 27.64
C ASN A 38 -10.59 22.40 26.56
N ILE A 39 -11.71 21.76 26.24
CA ILE A 39 -12.75 22.30 25.35
C ILE A 39 -14.10 22.19 26.06
N ASN A 40 -15.01 23.07 25.70
CA ASN A 40 -16.37 23.11 26.21
C ASN A 40 -17.30 22.19 25.39
N PHE A 41 -18.60 22.20 25.74
CA PHE A 41 -19.61 21.38 25.09
C PHE A 41 -19.86 21.80 23.63
N ASP A 42 -19.95 23.10 23.35
CA ASP A 42 -20.24 23.61 22.00
C ASP A 42 -19.10 23.27 21.04
N GLU A 43 -17.85 23.39 21.52
CA GLU A 43 -16.65 22.96 20.79
C GLU A 43 -16.66 21.44 20.53
N LEU A 44 -17.02 20.62 21.54
CA LEU A 44 -17.16 19.17 21.35
C LEU A 44 -18.23 18.85 20.29
N GLN A 45 -19.40 19.51 20.35
CA GLN A 45 -20.51 19.27 19.44
C GLN A 45 -20.13 19.62 17.99
N ALA A 46 -19.51 20.77 17.77
CA ALA A 46 -19.07 21.19 16.45
C ALA A 46 -18.05 20.21 15.85
N GLU A 47 -17.04 19.82 16.63
CA GLU A 47 -15.98 18.90 16.20
C GLU A 47 -16.53 17.49 15.92
N VAL A 48 -17.41 16.97 16.79
CA VAL A 48 -18.04 15.65 16.58
C VAL A 48 -18.96 15.67 15.37
N GLY A 49 -19.69 16.77 15.13
CA GLY A 49 -20.53 16.94 13.94
C GLY A 49 -19.70 16.92 12.65
N TYR A 50 -18.63 17.73 12.59
CA TYR A 50 -17.71 17.74 11.45
C TYR A 50 -17.09 16.35 11.20
N LEU A 51 -16.57 15.70 12.25
CA LEU A 51 -16.00 14.38 12.13
C LEU A 51 -17.04 13.36 11.66
N HIS A 52 -18.28 13.43 12.14
CA HIS A 52 -19.34 12.52 11.68
C HIS A 52 -19.52 12.57 10.16
N GLU A 53 -19.54 13.76 9.56
CA GLU A 53 -19.62 13.93 8.10
C GLU A 53 -18.40 13.32 7.38
N GLU A 54 -17.19 13.58 7.88
CA GLU A 54 -15.96 13.00 7.34
C GLU A 54 -15.94 11.46 7.40
N PHE A 55 -16.40 10.88 8.51
CA PHE A 55 -16.54 9.43 8.66
C PHE A 55 -17.54 8.85 7.64
N GLN A 56 -18.65 9.54 7.37
CA GLN A 56 -19.61 9.09 6.35
C GLN A 56 -19.04 9.18 4.93
N ALA A 57 -18.30 10.25 4.62
CA ALA A 57 -17.64 10.41 3.33
C ALA A 57 -16.61 9.31 3.08
N GLU A 58 -15.76 9.00 4.07
CA GLU A 58 -14.78 7.91 3.96
C GLU A 58 -15.44 6.53 3.89
N LEU A 59 -16.52 6.29 4.66
CA LEU A 59 -17.25 5.04 4.57
C LEU A 59 -17.85 4.82 3.17
N LYS A 60 -18.37 5.88 2.54
CA LYS A 60 -18.85 5.84 1.17
C LYS A 60 -17.71 5.51 0.19
N TYR A 61 -16.56 6.16 0.33
CA TYR A 61 -15.37 5.86 -0.46
C TYR A 61 -14.92 4.39 -0.33
N GLN A 62 -14.93 3.82 0.88
CA GLN A 62 -14.59 2.41 1.12
C GLN A 62 -15.56 1.44 0.45
N ARG A 63 -16.86 1.78 0.41
CA ARG A 63 -17.87 0.98 -0.31
C ARG A 63 -17.61 0.96 -1.80
N ASP A 64 -17.36 2.12 -2.39
CA ASP A 64 -17.18 2.29 -3.83
C ASP A 64 -15.87 1.64 -4.33
N THR A 65 -14.87 1.49 -3.44
CA THR A 65 -13.56 0.92 -3.78
C THR A 65 -13.41 -0.56 -3.43
N HIS A 66 -14.46 -1.21 -2.89
CA HIS A 66 -14.47 -2.63 -2.47
C HIS A 66 -13.31 -3.04 -1.54
N ARG A 67 -12.69 -2.08 -0.85
CA ARG A 67 -11.59 -2.34 0.08
C ARG A 67 -12.07 -2.11 1.49
N GLY A 68 -12.17 -3.21 2.26
CA GLY A 68 -12.37 -3.29 3.71
C GLY A 68 -13.20 -2.17 4.35
N LEU A 69 -14.39 -2.49 4.86
CA LEU A 69 -15.19 -1.51 5.62
C LEU A 69 -14.60 -1.30 7.03
N PHE A 70 -13.52 -0.53 7.12
CA PHE A 70 -12.76 -0.34 8.37
C PHE A 70 -13.52 0.49 9.41
N LEU A 71 -14.32 1.45 8.93
CA LEU A 71 -15.01 2.42 9.78
C LEU A 71 -16.46 2.02 10.10
N LYS A 72 -16.94 0.89 9.58
CA LYS A 72 -18.33 0.43 9.83
C LYS A 72 -18.62 0.27 11.32
N ASP A 73 -17.65 -0.17 12.11
CA ASP A 73 -17.86 -0.44 13.54
C ASP A 73 -17.90 0.84 14.40
N ILE A 74 -17.48 1.99 13.87
CA ILE A 74 -17.49 3.28 14.58
C ILE A 74 -18.62 4.21 14.13
N THR A 75 -19.21 3.99 12.96
CA THR A 75 -20.26 4.89 12.42
C THR A 75 -21.50 4.95 13.29
N ASP A 76 -21.99 3.79 13.78
CA ASP A 76 -23.19 3.76 14.60
C ASP A 76 -22.94 4.40 15.98
N PRO A 77 -21.87 4.04 16.74
CA PRO A 77 -21.53 4.72 17.98
C PRO A 77 -21.31 6.22 17.83
N LEU A 78 -20.66 6.66 16.74
CA LEU A 78 -20.42 8.07 16.49
C LEU A 78 -21.73 8.81 16.17
N GLY A 79 -22.62 8.19 15.39
CA GLY A 79 -23.95 8.74 15.11
C GLY A 79 -24.79 8.85 16.38
N GLU A 80 -24.75 7.85 17.25
CA GLU A 80 -25.40 7.92 18.56
C GLU A 80 -24.84 9.07 19.41
N LEU A 81 -23.50 9.19 19.52
CA LEU A 81 -22.88 10.28 20.27
C LEU A 81 -23.27 11.66 19.70
N ALA A 82 -23.23 11.84 18.37
CA ALA A 82 -23.64 13.07 17.71
C ALA A 82 -25.11 13.41 18.02
N GLY A 83 -26.02 12.45 17.88
CA GLY A 83 -27.44 12.66 18.18
C GLY A 83 -27.68 13.00 19.67
N GLN A 84 -26.94 12.40 20.59
CA GLN A 84 -27.06 12.75 22.02
C GLN A 84 -26.52 14.15 22.34
N LEU A 85 -25.50 14.61 21.62
CA LEU A 85 -25.02 15.98 21.73
C LEU A 85 -26.09 16.97 21.24
N GLU A 86 -26.76 16.69 20.12
CA GLU A 86 -27.86 17.52 19.63
C GLU A 86 -29.05 17.58 20.60
N VAL A 87 -29.49 16.45 21.14
CA VAL A 87 -30.58 16.39 22.12
C VAL A 87 -30.21 17.16 23.40
N SER A 88 -28.98 17.00 23.88
CA SER A 88 -28.47 17.71 25.07
C SER A 88 -28.41 19.23 24.84
N TRP A 89 -28.15 19.69 23.61
CA TRP A 89 -28.20 21.09 23.23
C TRP A 89 -29.64 21.65 23.21
N GLY A 90 -30.59 20.90 22.64
CA GLY A 90 -32.02 21.28 22.62
C GLY A 90 -32.63 21.44 24.02
N LEU A 91 -32.23 20.61 24.99
CA LEU A 91 -32.64 20.73 26.39
C LEU A 91 -32.01 21.95 27.09
N PHE A 92 -30.87 22.44 26.58
CA PHE A 92 -30.13 23.59 27.13
C PHE A 92 -30.80 24.94 26.81
N ILE A 93 -31.51 25.03 25.68
CA ILE A 93 -32.30 26.21 25.28
C ILE A 93 -33.35 26.57 26.36
N TYR A 94 -33.76 25.59 27.19
CA TYR A 94 -34.73 25.77 28.28
C TYR A 94 -34.11 26.07 29.66
N GLY A 95 -32.84 26.50 29.73
CA GLY A 95 -32.36 27.34 30.84
C GLY A 95 -31.54 26.67 31.95
N HIS A 96 -31.07 25.42 31.80
CA HIS A 96 -30.22 24.77 32.81
C HIS A 96 -28.80 24.52 32.32
N LYS A 97 -27.89 25.46 32.61
CA LYS A 97 -26.43 25.31 32.38
C LYS A 97 -25.80 24.40 33.44
N ASP A 98 -26.10 23.11 33.42
CA ASP A 98 -25.46 22.13 34.31
C ASP A 98 -24.55 21.17 33.52
N TYR A 99 -23.31 21.63 33.26
CA TYR A 99 -22.27 20.86 32.57
C TYR A 99 -21.93 19.54 33.26
N CYS A 100 -22.10 19.45 34.59
CA CYS A 100 -21.86 18.22 35.33
C CYS A 100 -22.91 17.14 35.01
N ARG A 101 -24.18 17.54 34.89
CA ARG A 101 -25.26 16.63 34.46
C ARG A 101 -25.11 16.20 33.00
N GLN A 102 -24.71 17.11 32.11
CA GLN A 102 -24.45 16.78 30.71
C GLN A 102 -23.32 15.75 30.56
N TYR A 103 -22.23 15.91 31.31
CA TYR A 103 -21.16 14.93 31.31
C TYR A 103 -21.65 13.55 31.77
N LEU A 104 -22.43 13.48 32.85
CA LEU A 104 -22.99 12.21 33.35
C LEU A 104 -23.86 11.52 32.30
N TYR A 105 -24.64 12.30 31.54
CA TYR A 105 -25.49 11.81 30.46
C TYR A 105 -24.68 11.28 29.26
N LEU A 106 -23.64 12.00 28.84
CA LEU A 106 -22.82 11.62 27.68
C LEU A 106 -21.79 10.53 27.98
N LYS A 107 -21.41 10.36 29.24
CA LYS A 107 -20.38 9.40 29.69
C LYS A 107 -20.51 7.98 29.12
N PRO A 108 -21.69 7.33 29.10
CA PRO A 108 -21.82 6.00 28.49
C PRO A 108 -21.48 5.99 26.99
N TYR A 109 -21.98 6.97 26.22
CA TYR A 109 -21.74 7.08 24.78
C TYR A 109 -20.26 7.35 24.49
N ILE A 110 -19.64 8.28 25.21
CA ILE A 110 -18.20 8.55 25.11
C ILE A 110 -17.38 7.28 25.37
N LYS A 111 -17.72 6.50 26.38
CA LYS A 111 -17.02 5.24 26.67
C LYS A 111 -17.17 4.21 25.54
N ILE A 112 -18.37 4.08 24.97
CA ILE A 112 -18.62 3.18 23.84
C ILE A 112 -17.78 3.62 22.63
N CYS A 113 -17.80 4.90 22.28
CA CYS A 113 -17.01 5.45 21.18
C CYS A 113 -15.51 5.19 21.38
N LEU A 114 -14.95 5.53 22.56
CA LEU A 114 -13.52 5.30 22.84
C LEU A 114 -13.13 3.82 22.71
N LYS A 115 -13.95 2.90 23.22
CA LYS A 115 -13.71 1.47 23.08
C LYS A 115 -13.69 1.05 21.61
N LYS A 116 -14.64 1.54 20.81
CA LYS A 116 -14.74 1.23 19.39
C LYS A 116 -13.60 1.83 18.58
N ILE A 117 -13.17 3.06 18.89
CA ILE A 117 -11.99 3.69 18.30
C ILE A 117 -10.76 2.79 18.48
N GLN A 118 -10.52 2.32 19.71
CA GLN A 118 -9.37 1.46 20.01
C GLN A 118 -9.42 0.11 19.28
N GLN A 119 -10.61 -0.49 19.17
CA GLN A 119 -10.82 -1.70 18.38
C GLN A 119 -10.53 -1.46 16.89
N CYS A 120 -11.09 -0.40 16.29
CA CYS A 120 -10.85 -0.04 14.90
C CYS A 120 -9.37 0.25 14.62
N LYS A 121 -8.68 0.99 15.50
CA LYS A 121 -7.24 1.25 15.38
C LYS A 121 -6.42 -0.04 15.38
N SER A 122 -6.78 -0.99 16.24
CA SER A 122 -6.14 -2.31 16.29
C SER A 122 -6.35 -3.09 14.99
N HIS A 123 -7.58 -3.12 14.46
CA HIS A 123 -7.89 -3.75 13.17
C HIS A 123 -7.14 -3.09 12.01
N ILE A 124 -7.09 -1.76 11.96
CA ILE A 124 -6.33 -1.02 10.94
C ILE A 124 -4.85 -1.37 11.00
N GLN A 125 -4.28 -1.48 12.20
CA GLN A 125 -2.87 -1.83 12.37
C GLN A 125 -2.55 -3.26 11.88
N ILE A 126 -3.44 -4.22 12.15
CA ILE A 126 -3.33 -5.59 11.62
C ILE A 126 -3.37 -5.59 10.09
N ASN A 127 -4.40 -4.94 9.51
CA ASN A 127 -4.55 -4.84 8.05
C ASN A 127 -3.35 -4.14 7.39
N LYS A 128 -2.79 -3.12 8.04
CA LYS A 128 -1.56 -2.45 7.58
C LYS A 128 -0.40 -3.45 7.47
N GLN A 129 -0.23 -4.34 8.43
CA GLN A 129 0.81 -5.37 8.37
C GLN A 129 0.56 -6.37 7.25
N GLU A 130 -0.69 -6.78 7.02
CA GLU A 130 -1.06 -7.68 5.92
C GLU A 130 -0.76 -7.06 4.56
N ILE A 131 -1.16 -5.81 4.34
CA ILE A 131 -0.86 -5.08 3.10
C ILE A 131 0.64 -4.93 2.87
N LEU A 132 1.42 -4.67 3.93
CA LEU A 132 2.88 -4.62 3.82
C LEU A 132 3.47 -5.97 3.39
N ARG A 133 2.95 -7.08 3.93
CA ARG A 133 3.36 -8.44 3.52
C ARG A 133 2.99 -8.72 2.07
N GLU A 134 1.78 -8.36 1.64
CA GLU A 134 1.35 -8.48 0.24
C GLU A 134 2.22 -7.67 -0.70
N LYS A 135 2.49 -6.40 -0.36
CA LYS A 135 3.40 -5.51 -1.11
C LYS A 135 4.77 -6.15 -1.25
N GLN A 136 5.32 -6.68 -0.16
CA GLN A 136 6.61 -7.36 -0.17
C GLN A 136 6.59 -8.63 -1.04
N ALA A 137 5.53 -9.42 -0.98
CA ALA A 137 5.36 -10.62 -1.82
C ALA A 137 5.28 -10.26 -3.32
N ILE A 138 4.58 -9.19 -3.68
CA ILE A 138 4.51 -8.67 -5.05
C ILE A 138 5.88 -8.19 -5.52
N LEU A 139 6.61 -7.46 -4.68
CA LEU A 139 7.97 -6.99 -4.98
C LEU A 139 8.96 -8.14 -5.13
N LEU A 140 8.86 -9.16 -4.27
CA LEU A 140 9.65 -10.38 -4.38
C LEU A 140 9.35 -11.08 -5.70
N LYS A 141 8.08 -11.31 -6.03
CA LYS A 141 7.67 -11.90 -7.31
C LYS A 141 8.20 -11.11 -8.51
N LYS A 142 8.11 -9.77 -8.44
CA LYS A 142 8.64 -8.86 -9.47
C LYS A 142 10.15 -8.94 -9.60
N ASN A 143 10.89 -9.41 -8.59
CA ASN A 143 12.35 -9.53 -8.61
C ASN A 143 12.85 -10.98 -8.65
N LEU A 144 11.98 -11.99 -8.67
CA LEU A 144 12.36 -13.41 -8.72
C LEU A 144 13.28 -13.71 -9.90
N TRP A 145 13.05 -13.07 -11.05
CA TRP A 145 13.90 -13.24 -12.24
C TRP A 145 15.36 -12.83 -11.96
N LYS A 146 15.62 -11.87 -11.07
CA LYS A 146 16.98 -11.48 -10.65
C LYS A 146 17.72 -12.59 -9.88
N THR A 147 17.02 -13.61 -9.40
CA THR A 147 17.62 -14.72 -8.63
C THR A 147 17.86 -15.96 -9.48
N ILE A 148 17.40 -15.96 -10.74
CA ILE A 148 17.62 -17.05 -11.68
C ILE A 148 19.11 -17.15 -11.99
N LYS A 149 19.69 -18.31 -11.73
CA LYS A 149 21.10 -18.63 -11.98
C LYS A 149 21.39 -18.58 -13.50
N PRO A 150 22.50 -17.95 -13.96
CA PRO A 150 22.86 -17.91 -15.37
C PRO A 150 23.54 -19.22 -15.77
N ASP A 151 22.76 -20.29 -15.91
CA ASP A 151 23.17 -21.51 -16.59
C ASP A 151 22.75 -21.46 -18.07
N PHE A 152 23.16 -22.47 -18.83
CA PHE A 152 22.85 -22.58 -20.26
C PHE A 152 21.35 -22.39 -20.55
N GLN A 153 20.48 -23.11 -19.83
CA GLN A 153 19.03 -23.08 -20.06
C GLN A 153 18.44 -21.70 -19.76
N ASN A 154 18.88 -21.08 -18.66
CA ASN A 154 18.36 -19.79 -18.25
C ASN A 154 18.86 -18.65 -19.14
N VAL A 155 20.13 -18.68 -19.58
CA VAL A 155 20.67 -17.71 -20.57
C VAL A 155 19.93 -17.85 -21.90
N HIS A 156 19.75 -19.07 -22.39
CA HIS A 156 18.98 -19.34 -23.62
C HIS A 156 17.55 -18.78 -23.52
N LYS A 157 16.86 -19.08 -22.41
CA LYS A 157 15.52 -18.58 -22.15
C LYS A 157 15.45 -17.05 -22.10
N GLN A 158 16.42 -16.38 -21.45
CA GLN A 158 16.44 -14.91 -21.42
C GLN A 158 16.60 -14.30 -22.83
N LEU A 159 17.41 -14.91 -23.70
CA LEU A 159 17.54 -14.47 -25.10
C LEU A 159 16.25 -14.69 -25.89
N GLN A 160 15.56 -15.81 -25.68
CA GLN A 160 14.25 -16.06 -26.28
C GLN A 160 13.23 -15.00 -25.84
N LEU A 161 13.19 -14.63 -24.56
CA LEU A 161 12.31 -13.58 -24.05
C LEU A 161 12.59 -12.20 -24.68
N LEU A 162 13.85 -11.90 -25.03
CA LEU A 162 14.22 -10.68 -25.76
C LEU A 162 13.70 -10.71 -27.20
N ILE A 163 13.75 -11.87 -27.84
CA ILE A 163 13.27 -12.08 -29.23
C ILE A 163 11.74 -12.00 -29.28
N THR A 164 11.04 -12.67 -28.36
CA THR A 164 9.57 -12.65 -28.31
C THR A 164 9.00 -11.36 -27.73
N LYS A 165 9.86 -10.46 -27.23
CA LYS A 165 9.50 -9.19 -26.56
C LYS A 165 8.64 -9.38 -25.30
N GLU A 166 8.71 -10.56 -24.68
CA GLU A 166 8.04 -10.87 -23.42
C GLU A 166 8.74 -10.24 -22.20
N ALA A 167 10.02 -9.92 -22.32
CA ALA A 167 10.79 -9.17 -21.33
C ALA A 167 11.43 -7.92 -21.95
N THR A 168 11.60 -6.86 -21.17
CA THR A 168 12.31 -5.67 -21.66
C THR A 168 13.82 -5.87 -21.62
N ARG A 169 14.52 -5.15 -22.50
CA ARG A 169 16.00 -5.18 -22.56
C ARG A 169 16.63 -4.76 -21.24
N GLU A 170 16.04 -3.78 -20.55
CA GLU A 170 16.47 -3.33 -19.23
C GLU A 170 16.36 -4.45 -18.19
N GLN A 171 15.24 -5.17 -18.16
CA GLN A 171 15.05 -6.27 -17.22
C GLN A 171 16.13 -7.34 -17.42
N ILE A 172 16.32 -7.79 -18.66
CA ILE A 172 17.26 -8.86 -18.96
C ILE A 172 18.72 -8.41 -18.77
N SER A 173 19.03 -7.16 -19.11
CA SER A 173 20.36 -6.56 -18.87
C SER A 173 20.66 -6.44 -17.38
N ASP A 174 19.74 -5.91 -16.58
CA ASP A 174 19.86 -5.82 -15.11
C ASP A 174 20.11 -7.18 -14.46
N TRP A 175 19.46 -8.24 -14.99
CA TRP A 175 19.67 -9.61 -14.53
C TRP A 175 21.12 -10.04 -14.74
N ALA A 176 21.62 -9.87 -15.96
CA ALA A 176 22.98 -10.26 -16.32
C ALA A 176 24.04 -9.45 -15.55
N VAL A 177 23.86 -8.12 -15.44
CA VAL A 177 24.75 -7.23 -14.69
C VAL A 177 24.89 -7.68 -13.23
N LYS A 178 23.79 -8.04 -12.57
CA LYS A 178 23.84 -8.52 -11.18
C LYS A 178 24.78 -9.71 -11.01
N TRP A 179 24.71 -10.69 -11.92
CA TRP A 179 25.54 -11.89 -11.85
C TRP A 179 26.99 -11.60 -12.21
N ILE A 180 27.24 -10.68 -13.14
CA ILE A 180 28.60 -10.22 -13.49
C ILE A 180 29.27 -9.52 -12.30
N LEU A 181 28.55 -8.62 -11.63
CA LEU A 181 29.08 -7.86 -10.49
C LEU A 181 29.28 -8.70 -9.23
N ALA A 182 28.48 -9.77 -9.06
CA ALA A 182 28.58 -10.61 -7.88
C ALA A 182 29.89 -11.43 -7.81
N ASP A 183 30.59 -11.60 -8.95
CA ASP A 183 31.87 -12.29 -9.24
C ASP A 183 32.14 -13.67 -8.58
N ASN A 184 31.25 -14.14 -7.71
CA ASN A 184 31.38 -15.31 -6.82
C ASN A 184 30.91 -16.62 -7.46
N TYR A 185 31.03 -16.75 -8.77
CA TYR A 185 30.59 -17.96 -9.46
C TYR A 185 31.76 -18.94 -9.61
N GLY A 186 31.79 -19.97 -8.76
CA GLY A 186 32.88 -20.97 -8.75
C GLY A 186 32.90 -21.90 -9.96
N ASP A 187 31.74 -22.13 -10.58
CA ASP A 187 31.56 -23.06 -11.73
C ASP A 187 31.14 -22.29 -13.00
N LYS A 188 31.98 -21.35 -13.46
CA LYS A 188 31.72 -20.56 -14.68
C LYS A 188 31.90 -21.45 -15.91
N GLN A 189 30.82 -21.82 -16.58
CA GLN A 189 30.90 -22.29 -17.96
C GLN A 189 31.28 -21.09 -18.84
N GLU A 190 32.50 -21.11 -19.40
CA GLU A 190 33.08 -19.96 -20.11
C GLU A 190 32.18 -19.45 -21.24
N HIS A 191 31.55 -20.37 -21.99
CA HIS A 191 30.64 -20.02 -23.07
C HIS A 191 29.38 -19.30 -22.56
N VAL A 192 28.77 -19.77 -21.46
CA VAL A 192 27.62 -19.12 -20.81
C VAL A 192 28.01 -17.72 -20.33
N TRP A 193 29.21 -17.58 -19.75
CA TRP A 193 29.70 -16.30 -19.23
C TRP A 193 29.96 -15.27 -20.33
N LYS A 194 30.52 -15.70 -21.46
CA LYS A 194 30.72 -14.86 -22.64
C LYS A 194 29.41 -14.27 -23.14
N ILE A 195 28.36 -15.08 -23.23
CA ILE A 195 27.04 -14.62 -23.66
C ILE A 195 26.39 -13.74 -22.59
N LEU A 196 26.53 -14.07 -21.32
CA LEU A 196 26.00 -13.25 -20.22
C LEU A 196 26.57 -11.81 -20.25
N LYS A 197 27.86 -11.64 -20.53
CA LYS A 197 28.48 -10.31 -20.72
C LYS A 197 27.86 -9.51 -21.87
N LYS A 198 27.50 -10.16 -22.97
CA LYS A 198 26.80 -9.51 -24.09
C LYS A 198 25.39 -9.09 -23.70
N ILE A 199 24.67 -9.96 -22.98
CA ILE A 199 23.32 -9.69 -22.48
C ILE A 199 23.29 -8.48 -21.53
N ALA A 200 24.32 -8.31 -20.70
CA ALA A 200 24.47 -7.13 -19.84
C ALA A 200 24.61 -5.80 -20.62
N GLY A 201 24.90 -5.86 -21.92
CA GLY A 201 24.88 -4.71 -22.83
C GLY A 201 23.58 -4.54 -23.61
N ALA A 202 22.59 -5.44 -23.48
CA ALA A 202 21.40 -5.46 -24.34
C ALA A 202 20.53 -4.20 -24.24
N SER A 203 20.60 -3.50 -23.11
CA SER A 203 19.90 -2.23 -22.85
C SER A 203 20.67 -0.99 -23.31
N LEU A 204 21.88 -1.13 -23.85
CA LEU A 204 22.65 0.00 -24.35
C LEU A 204 21.94 0.66 -25.52
N LYS A 205 21.83 1.98 -25.44
CA LYS A 205 21.17 2.83 -26.42
C LYS A 205 22.19 3.64 -27.21
N LYS A 206 22.01 3.73 -28.53
CA LYS A 206 22.76 4.64 -29.39
C LYS A 206 22.06 5.98 -29.57
N SER A 207 20.76 6.04 -29.28
CA SER A 207 19.95 7.26 -29.22
C SER A 207 18.80 7.06 -28.22
N PRO A 208 18.04 8.10 -27.82
CA PRO A 208 16.92 7.94 -26.88
C PRO A 208 15.89 6.87 -27.28
N THR A 209 15.72 6.67 -28.59
CA THR A 209 14.72 5.76 -29.19
C THR A 209 15.30 4.45 -29.73
N GLU A 210 16.62 4.31 -29.82
CA GLU A 210 17.23 3.20 -30.55
C GLU A 210 18.33 2.49 -29.74
N TYR A 211 18.25 1.15 -29.70
CA TYR A 211 19.22 0.29 -29.04
C TYR A 211 20.41 -0.03 -29.94
N VAL A 212 21.56 -0.33 -29.32
CA VAL A 212 22.78 -0.77 -30.00
C VAL A 212 22.59 -2.14 -30.66
N TYR A 213 21.99 -3.08 -29.94
CA TYR A 213 21.80 -4.46 -30.39
C TYR A 213 20.39 -4.68 -30.94
N SER A 214 20.23 -5.49 -31.99
CA SER A 214 18.94 -5.84 -32.58
C SER A 214 18.47 -7.25 -32.18
N GLU A 215 17.27 -7.64 -32.62
CA GLU A 215 16.79 -9.02 -32.48
C GLU A 215 17.72 -10.02 -33.17
N GLU A 216 18.33 -9.61 -34.29
CA GLU A 216 19.27 -10.44 -35.05
C GLU A 216 20.50 -10.79 -34.21
N ASN A 217 21.04 -9.83 -33.47
CA ASN A 217 22.14 -10.10 -32.53
C ASN A 217 21.73 -11.09 -31.44
N PHE A 218 20.50 -11.03 -30.93
CA PHE A 218 20.04 -12.00 -29.93
C PHE A 218 19.97 -13.41 -30.50
N ARG A 219 19.53 -13.56 -31.76
CA ARG A 219 19.52 -14.86 -32.46
C ARG A 219 20.94 -15.37 -32.72
N GLU A 220 21.88 -14.50 -33.06
CA GLU A 220 23.30 -14.85 -33.18
C GLU A 220 23.87 -15.34 -31.84
N TRP A 221 23.55 -14.67 -30.73
CA TRP A 221 24.04 -15.06 -29.41
C TRP A 221 23.48 -16.40 -28.94
N ILE A 222 22.25 -16.77 -29.34
CA ILE A 222 21.72 -18.12 -29.13
C ILE A 222 22.55 -19.15 -29.89
N LYS A 223 22.86 -18.90 -31.16
CA LYS A 223 23.71 -19.80 -31.96
C LYS A 223 25.09 -19.96 -31.34
N GLU A 224 25.72 -18.86 -30.91
CA GLU A 224 27.02 -18.90 -30.22
C GLU A 224 26.95 -19.70 -28.91
N LEU A 225 25.85 -19.58 -28.16
CA LEU A 225 25.64 -20.33 -26.93
C LEU A 225 25.54 -21.84 -27.21
N GLU A 226 24.75 -22.22 -28.21
CA GLU A 226 24.49 -23.62 -28.61
C GLU A 226 25.71 -24.30 -29.26
N GLN A 227 26.54 -23.57 -30.02
CA GLN A 227 27.73 -24.10 -30.68
C GLN A 227 28.90 -24.42 -29.73
N SER A 228 28.80 -24.03 -28.46
CA SER A 228 29.87 -24.15 -27.46
C SER A 228 29.62 -25.26 -26.43
N VAL A 229 28.64 -26.13 -26.69
CA VAL A 229 28.26 -27.33 -25.91
C VAL A 229 28.74 -28.58 -26.64
#